data_AF-A0A2G1YN31-F1
#
_entry.id   AF-A0A2G1YN31-F1
#
_cell.length_a   1.000
_cell.length_b   1.000
_cell.length_c   1.000
_cell.angle_alpha   90.00
_cell.angle_beta   90.00
_cell.angle_gamma   90.00
#
_symmetry.space_group_name_H-M   'P 1'
#
loop_
_entity.id
_entity.type
_entity.pdbx_description
1 polymer ?
#
loop_
_entity_poly.entity_id
_entity_poly.type
_entity_poly.pdbx_seq_one_letter_code
_entity_poly.pdbx_strand_id
1 'polypeptide(L)'
;MMILKHILLLLVFLSINAYAIVGATKGSADVAQGSFTYDIEIITPKGVSGLQPSLKLNYNSSNSVNSIFGVGFSISGLSSITKCNESLFSEKEETSRNYNYCLDGQKLLLVDSAAEYGSDNSEYKTEINNHSKIVKTSSGWKVHSKDGLIHKYGNTADSNDGEVFYKISKISDRYDNAIDFIYAS
;
A
#
# COMPACT_ATOMS: atom_id res chain seq x y z
N MET A 1 12.98 67.35 -27.59
CA MET A 1 13.85 66.16 -27.58
C MET A 1 13.48 65.32 -26.36
N MET A 2 13.10 64.05 -26.59
CA MET A 2 12.92 62.91 -25.64
C MET A 2 11.76 63.00 -24.63
N ILE A 3 10.60 62.37 -24.86
CA ILE A 3 10.24 60.92 -24.77
C ILE A 3 10.21 60.43 -23.31
N LEU A 4 9.02 60.18 -22.77
CA LEU A 4 8.72 58.91 -22.11
C LEU A 4 7.20 58.67 -21.97
N LYS A 5 6.67 57.85 -22.89
CA LYS A 5 5.35 57.21 -22.78
C LYS A 5 5.40 56.24 -21.59
N HIS A 6 4.46 56.35 -20.65
CA HIS A 6 4.21 55.30 -19.65
C HIS A 6 2.81 54.74 -19.89
N ILE A 7 2.77 53.65 -20.64
CA ILE A 7 1.58 52.82 -20.88
C ILE A 7 1.35 52.01 -19.59
N LEU A 8 0.27 52.32 -18.88
CA LEU A 8 -0.21 51.52 -17.75
C LEU A 8 -1.02 50.35 -18.30
N LEU A 9 -0.41 49.16 -18.36
CA LEU A 9 -1.07 47.93 -18.77
C LEU A 9 -1.84 47.35 -17.57
N LEU A 10 -3.17 47.55 -17.55
CA LEU A 10 -4.06 46.96 -16.55
C LEU A 10 -4.29 45.48 -16.88
N LEU A 11 -3.53 44.59 -16.24
CA LEU A 11 -3.72 43.14 -16.29
C LEU A 11 -4.98 42.77 -15.49
N VAL A 12 -6.11 42.61 -16.20
CA VAL A 12 -7.32 42.01 -15.63
C VAL A 12 -7.08 40.50 -15.51
N PHE A 13 -6.81 40.04 -14.29
CA PHE A 13 -6.85 38.61 -13.98
C PHE A 13 -8.31 38.15 -14.01
N LEU A 14 -8.74 37.54 -15.12
CA LEU A 14 -9.96 36.73 -15.14
C LEU A 14 -9.72 35.54 -14.20
N SER A 15 -10.31 35.60 -13.00
CA SER A 15 -10.37 34.45 -12.10
C SER A 15 -11.38 33.46 -12.70
N ILE A 16 -10.87 32.41 -13.33
CA ILE A 16 -11.69 31.27 -13.74
C ILE A 16 -12.13 30.59 -12.44
N ASN A 17 -13.32 30.93 -11.95
CA ASN A 17 -13.98 30.17 -10.89
C ASN A 17 -14.45 28.85 -11.52
N ALA A 18 -13.55 27.87 -11.56
CA ALA A 18 -13.93 26.49 -11.79
C ALA A 18 -14.86 26.09 -10.64
N TYR A 19 -16.15 26.01 -10.91
CA TYR A 19 -17.11 25.42 -9.99
C TYR A 19 -16.69 23.96 -9.78
N ALA A 20 -16.02 23.69 -8.67
CA ALA A 20 -15.86 22.32 -8.21
C ALA A 20 -17.27 21.80 -7.95
N ILE A 21 -17.69 20.77 -8.68
CA ILE A 21 -18.93 20.05 -8.39
C ILE A 21 -18.76 19.47 -6.99
N VAL A 22 -19.39 20.11 -5.99
CA VAL A 22 -19.34 19.67 -4.60
C VAL A 22 -20.14 18.37 -4.53
N GLY A 23 -19.48 17.28 -4.12
CA GLY A 23 -20.10 15.96 -3.95
C GLY A 23 -19.62 14.87 -4.91
N ALA A 24 -18.86 15.20 -5.96
CA ALA A 24 -18.15 14.18 -6.72
C ALA A 24 -16.91 13.72 -5.95
N THR A 25 -16.72 12.40 -5.81
CA THR A 25 -15.44 11.84 -5.32
C THR A 25 -14.34 12.27 -6.28
N LYS A 26 -13.32 12.96 -5.76
CA LYS A 26 -12.17 13.36 -6.58
C LYS A 26 -11.52 12.11 -7.14
N GLY A 27 -11.39 12.08 -8.47
CA GLY A 27 -10.66 11.04 -9.16
C GLY A 27 -9.62 11.62 -10.09
N SER A 28 -8.54 10.87 -10.34
CA SER A 28 -7.49 11.22 -11.29
C SER A 28 -7.47 10.22 -12.42
N ALA A 29 -7.55 10.72 -13.66
CA ALA A 29 -7.39 9.93 -14.87
C ALA A 29 -5.96 10.06 -15.38
N ASP A 30 -5.37 8.95 -15.84
CA ASP A 30 -4.05 8.94 -16.48
C ASP A 30 -3.98 7.83 -17.55
N VAL A 31 -3.02 7.94 -18.46
CA VAL A 31 -2.70 6.88 -19.43
C VAL A 31 -1.27 6.40 -19.20
N ALA A 32 -1.13 5.19 -18.66
CA ALA A 32 0.16 4.58 -18.37
C ALA A 32 0.37 3.36 -19.26
N GLN A 33 1.45 3.38 -20.06
CA GLN A 33 1.86 2.26 -20.92
C GLN A 33 0.74 1.75 -21.88
N GLY A 34 -0.08 2.67 -22.39
CA GLY A 34 -1.17 2.34 -23.31
C GLY A 34 -2.46 1.85 -22.62
N SER A 35 -2.49 1.79 -21.29
CA SER A 35 -3.70 1.53 -20.53
C SER A 35 -4.27 2.83 -19.97
N PHE A 36 -5.58 3.01 -20.08
CA PHE A 36 -6.31 4.02 -19.30
C PHE A 36 -6.41 3.58 -17.85
N THR A 37 -6.08 4.50 -16.94
CA THR A 37 -6.14 4.32 -15.49
C THR A 37 -7.02 5.39 -14.86
N TYR A 38 -7.76 5.02 -13.82
CA TYR A 38 -8.60 5.96 -13.07
C TYR A 38 -8.56 5.62 -11.59
N ASP A 39 -8.12 6.57 -10.77
CA ASP A 39 -8.02 6.41 -9.33
C ASP A 39 -9.08 7.25 -8.64
N ILE A 40 -9.87 6.62 -7.75
CA ILE A 40 -10.87 7.27 -6.91
C ILE A 40 -10.43 7.13 -5.47
N GLU A 41 -10.12 8.25 -4.82
CA GLU A 41 -9.75 8.24 -3.40
C GLU A 41 -10.99 8.03 -2.52
N ILE A 42 -10.89 7.08 -1.59
CA ILE A 42 -11.94 6.87 -0.59
C ILE A 42 -11.64 7.79 0.59
N ILE A 43 -12.42 8.86 0.69
CA ILE A 43 -12.26 9.85 1.75
C ILE A 43 -12.67 9.22 3.09
N THR A 44 -11.71 9.08 3.99
CA THR A 44 -11.93 8.63 5.36
C THR A 44 -11.82 9.80 6.34
N PRO A 45 -12.57 9.77 7.46
CA PRO A 45 -12.42 10.79 8.49
C PRO A 45 -11.01 10.70 9.09
N LYS A 46 -10.44 11.86 9.46
CA LYS A 46 -9.17 11.91 10.16
C LYS A 46 -9.32 11.23 11.52
N GLY A 47 -8.55 10.17 11.75
CA GLY A 47 -8.47 9.55 13.06
C GLY A 47 -7.56 10.32 14.02
N VAL A 48 -7.42 9.77 15.23
CA VAL A 48 -6.61 10.36 16.30
C VAL A 48 -5.16 10.52 15.81
N SER A 49 -4.54 11.66 16.11
CA SER A 49 -3.17 12.00 15.68
C SER A 49 -2.96 11.97 14.16
N GLY A 50 -4.03 12.07 13.36
CA GLY A 50 -3.94 12.01 11.89
C GLY A 50 -3.80 10.61 11.33
N LEU A 51 -3.90 9.57 12.18
CA LEU A 51 -3.91 8.18 11.74
C LEU A 51 -5.21 7.89 10.99
N GLN A 52 -5.13 7.66 9.69
CA GLN A 52 -6.28 7.33 8.85
C GLN A 52 -5.89 6.29 7.80
N PRO A 53 -6.82 5.39 7.41
CA PRO A 53 -6.56 4.46 6.32
C PRO A 53 -6.55 5.22 4.98
N SER A 54 -5.55 4.95 4.15
CA SER A 54 -5.44 5.47 2.79
C SER A 54 -5.95 4.42 1.81
N LEU A 55 -7.22 4.50 1.44
CA LEU A 55 -7.87 3.56 0.53
C LEU A 55 -8.18 4.23 -0.81
N LYS A 56 -8.01 3.50 -1.91
CA LYS A 56 -8.33 3.97 -3.26
C LYS A 56 -8.99 2.85 -4.07
N LEU A 57 -10.01 3.19 -4.84
CA LEU A 57 -10.55 2.33 -5.89
C LEU A 57 -9.83 2.68 -7.18
N ASN A 58 -9.11 1.72 -7.75
CA ASN A 58 -8.35 1.87 -8.98
C ASN A 58 -9.06 1.17 -10.12
N TYR A 59 -9.02 1.75 -11.30
CA TYR A 59 -9.43 1.13 -12.55
C TYR A 59 -8.23 1.09 -13.51
N ASN A 60 -8.07 -0.03 -14.21
CA ASN A 60 -7.08 -0.19 -15.28
C ASN A 60 -7.73 -0.91 -16.46
N SER A 61 -7.78 -0.25 -17.62
CA SER A 61 -8.46 -0.77 -18.82
C SER A 61 -7.84 -2.05 -19.40
N SER A 62 -6.56 -2.31 -19.13
CA SER A 62 -5.86 -3.53 -19.55
C SER A 62 -6.01 -4.67 -18.53
N ASN A 63 -6.54 -4.39 -17.34
CA ASN A 63 -6.79 -5.41 -16.34
C ASN A 63 -8.12 -6.11 -16.65
N SER A 64 -8.06 -7.37 -17.08
CA SER A 64 -9.23 -8.20 -17.37
C SER A 64 -9.72 -9.01 -16.15
N VAL A 65 -9.09 -8.86 -14.98
CA VAL A 65 -9.49 -9.55 -13.75
C VAL A 65 -10.80 -8.96 -13.24
N ASN A 66 -11.74 -9.85 -12.89
CA ASN A 66 -12.98 -9.48 -12.24
C ASN A 66 -12.78 -9.37 -10.73
N SER A 67 -13.21 -8.25 -10.13
CA SER A 67 -13.27 -8.08 -8.68
C SER A 67 -14.72 -7.86 -8.22
N ILE A 68 -14.93 -7.69 -6.90
CA ILE A 68 -16.23 -7.33 -6.35
C ILE A 68 -16.76 -5.96 -6.86
N PHE A 69 -15.88 -5.15 -7.44
CA PHE A 69 -16.21 -3.85 -8.01
C PHE A 69 -16.39 -3.90 -9.54
N GLY A 70 -16.26 -5.10 -10.14
CA GLY A 70 -16.34 -5.32 -11.58
C GLY A 70 -14.97 -5.54 -12.24
N VAL A 71 -15.00 -5.74 -13.55
CA VAL A 71 -13.80 -6.02 -14.36
C VAL A 71 -12.91 -4.78 -14.45
N GLY A 72 -11.62 -4.96 -14.21
CA GLY A 72 -10.61 -3.90 -14.29
C GLY A 72 -10.54 -3.00 -13.07
N PHE A 73 -11.49 -3.13 -12.14
CA PHE A 73 -11.45 -2.44 -10.85
C PHE A 73 -10.70 -3.25 -9.79
N SER A 74 -9.94 -2.56 -8.94
CA SER A 74 -9.30 -3.11 -7.75
C SER A 74 -9.29 -2.10 -6.61
N ILE A 75 -9.10 -2.57 -5.37
CA ILE A 75 -8.91 -1.70 -4.20
C ILE A 75 -7.44 -1.69 -3.80
N SER A 76 -6.87 -0.50 -3.60
CA SER A 76 -5.53 -0.30 -3.03
C SER A 76 -5.60 0.24 -1.61
N GLY A 77 -4.51 0.07 -0.87
CA GLY A 77 -4.40 0.47 0.54
C GLY A 77 -4.63 -0.67 1.54
N LEU A 78 -4.94 -1.87 1.03
CA LEU A 78 -4.99 -3.10 1.82
C LEU A 78 -3.69 -3.88 1.58
N SER A 79 -2.77 -3.79 2.53
CA SER A 79 -1.48 -4.48 2.48
C SER A 79 -1.63 -5.94 2.91
N SER A 80 -0.76 -6.82 2.41
CA SER A 80 -0.73 -8.22 2.82
C SER A 80 0.67 -8.81 2.74
N ILE A 81 0.94 -9.80 3.60
CA ILE A 81 2.06 -10.71 3.45
C ILE A 81 1.51 -12.02 2.88
N THR A 82 2.08 -12.51 1.79
CA THR A 82 1.63 -13.71 1.10
C THR A 82 2.76 -14.69 0.88
N LYS A 83 2.46 -15.98 0.79
CA LYS A 83 3.42 -16.93 0.20
C LYS A 83 3.53 -16.65 -1.29
N CYS A 84 4.75 -16.53 -1.78
CA CYS A 84 5.10 -16.27 -3.17
C CYS A 84 6.13 -17.32 -3.63
N ASN A 85 6.13 -17.63 -4.92
CA ASN A 85 7.04 -18.63 -5.47
C ASN A 85 8.50 -18.20 -5.32
N GLU A 86 9.38 -19.18 -5.21
CA GLU A 86 10.83 -18.96 -5.22
C GLU A 86 11.25 -18.32 -6.55
N SER A 87 12.07 -17.26 -6.48
CA SER A 87 12.79 -16.76 -7.64
C SER A 87 14.19 -17.37 -7.60
N LEU A 88 14.41 -18.36 -8.47
CA LEU A 88 15.62 -19.19 -8.53
C LEU A 88 16.94 -18.40 -8.71
N PHE A 89 16.89 -17.11 -9.07
CA PHE A 89 18.07 -16.35 -9.48
C PHE A 89 18.81 -15.65 -8.33
N SER A 90 18.20 -15.50 -7.15
CA SER A 90 18.75 -14.67 -6.08
C SER A 90 19.25 -15.44 -4.86
N GLU A 91 19.12 -16.77 -4.84
CA GLU A 91 19.42 -17.60 -3.66
C GLU A 91 20.61 -18.52 -3.94
N LYS A 92 21.49 -18.67 -2.95
CA LYS A 92 22.66 -19.56 -3.01
C LYS A 92 22.17 -21.00 -3.19
N GLU A 93 22.82 -21.77 -4.07
CA GLU A 93 22.47 -23.12 -4.55
C GLU A 93 22.11 -24.21 -3.51
N GLU A 94 22.14 -23.94 -2.20
CA GLU A 94 22.07 -24.96 -1.14
C GLU A 94 20.79 -24.93 -0.29
N THR A 95 19.79 -24.08 -0.60
CA THR A 95 18.52 -24.05 0.14
C THR A 95 17.31 -23.95 -0.79
N SER A 96 17.02 -24.98 -1.59
CA SER A 96 15.78 -25.00 -2.38
C SER A 96 14.58 -24.93 -1.44
N ARG A 97 13.83 -23.84 -1.46
CA ARG A 97 12.59 -23.71 -0.68
C ARG A 97 11.45 -23.52 -1.65
N ASN A 98 10.39 -24.30 -1.50
CA ASN A 98 9.24 -24.23 -2.41
C ASN A 98 8.53 -22.85 -2.41
N TYR A 99 8.76 -22.02 -1.39
CA TYR A 99 8.10 -20.73 -1.23
C TYR A 99 8.99 -19.71 -0.50
N ASN A 100 8.69 -18.45 -0.75
CA ASN A 100 9.08 -17.29 0.03
C ASN A 100 7.83 -16.61 0.60
N TYR A 101 8.01 -15.68 1.53
CA TYR A 101 7.02 -14.70 1.90
C TYR A 101 7.30 -13.39 1.17
N CYS A 102 6.25 -12.70 0.75
CA CYS A 102 6.31 -11.42 0.08
C CYS A 102 5.39 -10.42 0.79
N LEU A 103 5.93 -9.25 1.16
CA LEU A 103 5.13 -8.10 1.62
C LEU A 103 4.76 -7.27 0.40
N ASP A 104 3.47 -7.22 0.05
CA ASP A 104 2.95 -6.48 -1.10
C ASP A 104 3.69 -6.81 -2.42
N GLY A 105 4.01 -8.10 -2.60
CA GLY A 105 4.77 -8.60 -3.76
C GLY A 105 6.28 -8.51 -3.63
N GLN A 106 6.79 -7.88 -2.57
CA GLN A 106 8.22 -7.75 -2.32
C GLN A 106 8.76 -8.87 -1.44
N LYS A 107 9.69 -9.67 -1.97
CA LYS A 107 10.28 -10.83 -1.28
C LYS A 107 10.91 -10.46 0.06
N LEU A 108 10.67 -11.29 1.06
CA LEU A 108 11.23 -11.21 2.40
C LEU A 108 12.44 -12.13 2.54
N LEU A 109 13.56 -11.53 2.94
CA LEU A 109 14.83 -12.18 3.20
C LEU A 109 15.07 -12.24 4.71
N LEU A 110 15.53 -13.38 5.21
CA LEU A 110 15.97 -13.50 6.60
C LEU A 110 17.10 -12.52 6.89
N VAL A 111 17.05 -11.89 8.07
CA VAL A 111 18.13 -11.07 8.58
C VAL A 111 19.24 -11.95 9.17
N ASP A 112 18.85 -12.95 9.94
CA ASP A 112 19.76 -13.97 10.47
C ASP A 112 19.73 -15.21 9.58
N SER A 113 20.83 -15.49 8.89
CA SER A 113 20.97 -16.66 8.03
C SER A 113 21.03 -17.99 8.79
N ALA A 114 21.25 -17.97 10.11
CA ALA A 114 21.21 -19.17 10.95
C ALA A 114 19.78 -19.52 11.41
N ALA A 115 18.83 -18.59 11.30
CA ALA A 115 17.44 -18.84 11.67
C ALA A 115 16.72 -19.65 10.58
N GLU A 116 15.76 -20.49 10.99
CA GLU A 116 14.91 -21.22 10.07
C GLU A 116 13.86 -20.30 9.44
N TYR A 117 13.68 -20.40 8.12
CA TYR A 117 12.71 -19.58 7.40
C TYR A 117 11.28 -19.97 7.74
N GLY A 118 10.50 -18.99 8.21
CA GLY A 118 9.11 -19.14 8.58
C GLY A 118 8.92 -19.49 10.05
N SER A 119 10.02 -19.67 10.80
CA SER A 119 9.98 -19.96 12.23
C SER A 119 9.49 -18.75 13.04
N ASP A 120 8.89 -19.02 14.19
CA ASP A 120 8.42 -17.97 15.07
C ASP A 120 9.56 -17.10 15.59
N ASN A 121 9.32 -15.78 15.62
CA ASN A 121 10.28 -14.75 15.99
C ASN A 121 11.47 -14.56 15.04
N SER A 122 11.47 -15.22 13.87
CA SER A 122 12.44 -14.91 12.83
C SER A 122 12.23 -13.50 12.26
N GLU A 123 13.34 -12.80 12.01
CA GLU A 123 13.37 -11.43 11.52
C GLU A 123 13.72 -11.37 10.04
N TYR A 124 13.04 -10.47 9.34
CA TYR A 124 13.08 -10.29 7.90
C TYR A 124 13.26 -8.84 7.51
N LYS A 125 13.77 -8.67 6.29
CA LYS A 125 13.82 -7.42 5.54
C LYS A 125 13.29 -7.68 4.13
N THR A 126 12.80 -6.64 3.48
CA THR A 126 12.47 -6.71 2.06
C THR A 126 13.74 -6.78 1.20
N GLU A 127 13.66 -7.44 0.05
CA GLU A 127 14.78 -7.57 -0.89
C GLU A 127 15.32 -6.21 -1.35
N ILE A 128 14.43 -5.26 -1.67
CA ILE A 128 14.79 -3.84 -1.81
C ILE A 128 14.46 -3.18 -0.48
N ASN A 129 15.47 -2.93 0.34
CA ASN A 129 15.30 -2.55 1.72
C ASN A 129 14.44 -1.28 1.87
N ASN A 130 13.25 -1.44 2.46
CA ASN A 130 12.33 -0.35 2.75
C ASN A 130 12.53 0.24 4.17
N HIS A 131 13.56 -0.21 4.88
CA HIS A 131 13.91 0.15 6.26
C HIS A 131 12.84 -0.24 7.30
N SER A 132 12.07 -1.29 7.02
CA SER A 132 11.15 -1.89 7.98
C SER A 132 11.78 -3.10 8.64
N LYS A 133 11.45 -3.31 9.92
CA LYS A 133 11.75 -4.55 10.64
C LYS A 133 10.51 -5.44 10.62
N ILE A 134 10.63 -6.62 10.02
CA ILE A 134 9.52 -7.53 9.79
C ILE A 134 9.76 -8.79 10.62
N VAL A 135 8.81 -9.20 11.44
CA VAL A 135 8.96 -10.33 12.38
C VAL A 135 7.81 -11.31 12.19
N LYS A 136 8.13 -12.59 12.00
CA LYS A 136 7.13 -13.66 12.02
C LYS A 136 6.68 -13.91 13.45
N THR A 137 5.37 -14.01 13.67
CA THR A 137 4.79 -14.44 14.95
C THR A 137 4.09 -15.79 14.77
N SER A 138 3.73 -16.44 15.88
CA SER A 138 2.99 -17.71 15.85
C SER A 138 1.66 -17.63 15.09
N SER A 139 0.96 -16.51 15.20
CA SER A 139 -0.33 -16.28 14.55
C SER A 139 -0.26 -15.55 13.21
N GLY A 140 0.86 -14.89 12.89
CA GLY A 140 0.91 -13.97 11.76
C GLY A 140 2.24 -13.25 11.64
N TRP A 141 2.19 -11.92 11.50
CA TRP A 141 3.37 -11.07 11.34
C TRP A 141 3.22 -9.73 12.02
N LYS A 142 4.36 -9.15 12.39
CA LYS A 142 4.47 -7.77 12.87
C LYS A 142 5.51 -7.03 12.03
N VAL A 143 5.14 -5.86 11.54
CA VAL A 143 6.02 -4.98 10.78
C VAL A 143 6.16 -3.65 11.50
N HIS A 144 7.38 -3.28 11.81
CA HIS A 144 7.75 -1.95 12.29
C HIS A 144 8.27 -1.15 11.10
N SER A 145 7.47 -0.20 10.63
CA SER A 145 7.83 0.65 9.51
C SER A 145 8.68 1.84 9.95
N LYS A 146 9.42 2.42 9.00
CA LYS A 146 10.32 3.56 9.23
C LYS A 146 9.64 4.83 9.74
N ASP A 147 8.34 4.96 9.50
CA ASP A 147 7.50 6.08 9.98
C ASP A 147 7.05 5.91 11.44
N GLY A 148 7.41 4.80 12.08
CA GLY A 148 7.09 4.50 13.48
C GLY A 148 5.73 3.84 13.68
N LEU A 149 5.02 3.48 12.60
CA LEU A 149 3.82 2.66 12.68
C LEU A 149 4.17 1.18 12.92
N ILE A 150 3.22 0.48 13.51
CA ILE A 150 3.29 -0.96 13.78
C ILE A 150 2.12 -1.61 13.07
N HIS A 151 2.41 -2.44 12.09
CA HIS A 151 1.40 -3.16 11.31
C HIS A 151 1.37 -4.62 11.78
N LYS A 152 0.16 -5.16 11.95
CA LYS A 152 -0.05 -6.59 12.26
C LYS A 152 -0.77 -7.25 11.10
N TYR A 153 -0.27 -8.40 10.65
CA TYR A 153 -0.86 -9.16 9.55
C TYR A 153 -1.29 -10.55 10.03
N GLY A 154 -2.47 -11.00 9.61
CA GLY A 154 -3.00 -12.32 9.93
C GLY A 154 -3.26 -12.57 11.42
N ASN A 155 -3.35 -11.52 12.24
CA ASN A 155 -3.47 -11.68 13.70
C ASN A 155 -4.90 -12.03 14.15
N THR A 156 -5.88 -11.94 13.26
CA THR A 156 -7.28 -12.30 13.48
C THR A 156 -7.72 -13.37 12.48
N ALA A 157 -8.71 -14.19 12.84
CA ALA A 157 -9.14 -15.33 12.02
C ALA A 157 -9.64 -14.94 10.62
N ASP A 158 -10.19 -13.74 10.45
CA ASP A 158 -10.67 -13.19 9.19
C ASP A 158 -9.56 -12.57 8.31
N SER A 159 -8.38 -12.35 8.88
CA SER A 159 -7.21 -11.78 8.20
C SER A 159 -6.16 -12.82 7.80
N ASN A 160 -6.37 -14.09 8.14
CA ASN A 160 -5.45 -15.20 7.88
C ASN A 160 -6.22 -16.38 7.30
N ASP A 161 -5.80 -16.90 6.15
CA ASP A 161 -6.37 -18.12 5.57
C ASP A 161 -5.77 -19.41 6.14
N GLY A 162 -4.84 -19.28 7.08
CA GLY A 162 -4.12 -20.37 7.73
C GLY A 162 -2.92 -20.90 6.93
N GLU A 163 -2.70 -20.42 5.71
CA GLU A 163 -1.76 -21.06 4.79
C GLU A 163 -0.97 -20.07 3.91
N VAL A 164 -1.64 -19.24 3.11
CA VAL A 164 -1.04 -18.48 2.01
C VAL A 164 -1.13 -16.97 2.23
N PHE A 165 -2.20 -16.46 2.81
CA PHE A 165 -2.50 -15.02 2.89
C PHE A 165 -2.61 -14.52 4.33
N TYR A 166 -1.78 -13.54 4.67
CA TYR A 166 -1.83 -12.76 5.91
C TYR A 166 -2.19 -11.31 5.55
N LYS A 167 -3.48 -11.00 5.57
CA LYS A 167 -4.00 -9.65 5.33
C LYS A 167 -3.68 -8.74 6.51
N ILE A 168 -3.52 -7.44 6.27
CA ILE A 168 -3.36 -6.47 7.35
C ILE A 168 -4.57 -6.50 8.27
N SER A 169 -4.34 -6.69 9.57
CA SER A 169 -5.39 -6.78 10.59
C SER A 169 -5.45 -5.52 11.46
N LYS A 170 -4.31 -4.85 11.65
CA LYS A 170 -4.21 -3.66 12.48
C LYS A 170 -3.03 -2.78 12.07
N ILE A 171 -3.21 -1.47 12.10
CA ILE A 171 -2.14 -0.47 12.10
C ILE A 171 -2.24 0.28 13.43
N SER A 172 -1.13 0.44 14.14
CA SER A 172 -1.09 1.28 15.35
C SER A 172 0.12 2.21 15.35
N ASP A 173 -0.01 3.38 15.98
CA ASP A 173 1.14 4.22 16.28
C ASP A 173 1.81 3.83 17.61
N ARG A 174 2.77 4.62 18.07
CA ARG A 174 3.50 4.38 19.34
C ARG A 174 2.72 4.79 20.59
N TYR A 175 1.54 5.37 20.43
CA TYR A 175 0.66 5.85 21.50
C TYR A 175 -0.64 5.04 21.56
N ASP A 176 -0.66 3.84 20.94
CA ASP A 176 -1.80 2.92 20.87
C ASP A 176 -3.04 3.46 20.12
N ASN A 177 -2.91 4.55 19.36
CA ASN A 177 -3.95 4.90 18.38
C ASN A 177 -3.91 3.85 17.26
N ALA A 178 -5.08 3.37 16.83
CA ALA A 178 -5.13 2.25 15.89
C ALA A 178 -6.24 2.34 14.85
N ILE A 179 -5.99 1.62 13.75
CA ILE A 179 -6.96 1.26 12.71
C ILE A 179 -7.05 -0.26 12.73
N ASP A 180 -8.24 -0.80 12.93
CA ASP A 180 -8.53 -2.23 12.84
C ASP A 180 -9.21 -2.56 11.50
N PHE A 181 -8.77 -3.64 10.87
CA PHE A 181 -9.28 -4.12 9.58
C PHE A 181 -10.07 -5.40 9.83
N ILE A 182 -11.35 -5.39 9.44
CA ILE A 182 -12.26 -6.52 9.63
C ILE A 182 -12.74 -6.96 8.25
N TYR A 183 -12.56 -8.25 7.95
CA TYR A 183 -12.93 -8.87 6.69
C TYR A 183 -14.20 -9.69 6.86
N ALA A 184 -15.11 -9.57 5.89
CA ALA A 184 -16.25 -10.48 5.78
C ALA A 184 -15.78 -11.82 5.20
N SER A 185 -16.27 -12.90 5.79
CA SER A 185 -16.13 -14.28 5.31
C SER A 185 -17.06 -14.57 4.14
#